data_AF-A0A1S7DQG6-F1
#
_entry.id   AF-A0A1S7DQG6-F1
#
_cell.length_a   1.000
_cell.length_b   1.000
_cell.length_c   1.000
_cell.angle_alpha   90.00
_cell.angle_beta   90.00
_cell.angle_gamma   90.00
#
_symmetry.space_group_name_H-M   'P 1'
#
loop_
_entity.id
_entity.type
_entity.pdbx_description
1 polymer ?
#
loop_
_entity_poly.entity_id
_entity_poly.type
_entity_poly.pdbx_seq_one_letter_code
_entity_poly.pdbx_strand_id
1 'polypeptide(L)'
;MKTKLTLTQLAKIVNAEMQITMKELKSKSREQNKVFSRMLFAKIAYKNLGIPQTEISKFLNTEQPTISHYLKSVENDLIIIRHLSMKYNNILLKLTKNKSTQKKYSLFPKLCFSELGVEPTEEFKFHPSRRWRFDFAFVEEKLAIEVEGGVWTGGRHTRGAGFLKDMEKYNEATRLGWKLLRTTPNQLETKRFIDLVGSILGKKNIQMCI
;
A
#
# COMPACT_ATOMS: atom_id res chain seq x y z
N MET A 1 -11.71 10.07 14.21
CA MET A 1 -11.09 9.26 15.28
C MET A 1 -9.97 8.40 14.69
N LYS A 2 -8.71 8.65 15.07
CA LYS A 2 -7.55 7.85 14.60
C LYS A 2 -7.59 6.48 15.28
N THR A 3 -7.82 5.40 14.53
CA THR A 3 -7.77 4.04 15.06
C THR A 3 -6.36 3.72 15.56
N LYS A 4 -6.19 3.59 16.89
CA LYS A 4 -4.93 3.15 17.51
C LYS A 4 -4.71 1.69 17.10
N LEU A 5 -3.55 1.40 16.51
CA LEU A 5 -3.20 0.04 16.07
C LEU A 5 -3.24 -0.94 17.26
N THR A 6 -3.95 -2.05 17.11
CA THR A 6 -4.10 -3.07 18.15
C THR A 6 -2.93 -4.04 18.20
N LEU A 7 -2.70 -4.69 19.35
CA LEU A 7 -1.71 -5.78 19.49
C LEU A 7 -1.93 -6.91 18.49
N THR A 8 -3.19 -7.24 18.20
CA THR A 8 -3.54 -8.27 17.20
C THR A 8 -3.10 -7.88 15.80
N GLN A 9 -3.25 -6.62 15.40
CA GLN A 9 -2.79 -6.13 14.10
C GLN A 9 -1.27 -6.13 14.01
N LEU A 10 -0.58 -5.68 15.07
CA LEU A 10 0.89 -5.76 15.14
C LEU A 10 1.37 -7.21 14.99
N ALA A 11 0.75 -8.15 15.72
CA ALA A 11 1.12 -9.56 15.68
C ALA A 11 0.97 -10.14 14.27
N LYS A 12 -0.09 -9.80 13.53
CA LYS A 12 -0.25 -10.23 12.13
C LYS A 12 0.90 -9.75 11.24
N ILE A 13 1.35 -8.51 11.41
CA ILE A 13 2.44 -7.94 10.61
C ILE A 13 3.77 -8.63 10.95
N VAL A 14 4.07 -8.80 12.24
CA VAL A 14 5.27 -9.50 12.71
C VAL A 14 5.29 -10.94 12.21
N ASN A 15 4.18 -11.66 12.37
CA ASN A 15 4.02 -13.05 11.91
C ASN A 15 4.29 -13.21 10.42
N ALA A 16 3.75 -12.29 9.60
CA ALA A 16 3.97 -12.32 8.15
C ALA A 16 5.43 -12.03 7.78
N GLU A 17 6.10 -11.09 8.46
CA GLU A 17 7.50 -10.77 8.17
C GLU A 17 8.46 -11.87 8.62
N MET A 18 8.18 -12.48 9.78
CA MET A 18 9.01 -13.51 10.41
C MET A 18 8.63 -14.92 9.99
N GLN A 19 7.58 -15.08 9.17
CA GLN A 19 7.08 -16.36 8.67
C GLN A 19 6.70 -17.35 9.79
N ILE A 20 5.99 -16.87 10.81
CA ILE A 20 5.48 -17.69 11.90
C ILE A 20 3.97 -17.52 12.08
N THR A 21 3.34 -18.45 12.78
CA THR A 21 1.92 -18.39 13.12
C THR A 21 1.67 -17.65 14.44
N MET A 22 0.42 -17.25 14.69
CA MET A 22 0.02 -16.66 15.97
C MET A 22 0.24 -17.62 17.15
N LYS A 23 0.01 -18.92 16.94
CA LYS A 23 0.23 -19.96 17.95
C LYS A 23 1.71 -20.02 18.32
N GLU A 24 2.60 -19.94 17.33
CA GLU A 24 4.05 -19.96 17.55
C GLU A 24 4.55 -18.69 18.23
N LEU A 25 4.03 -17.52 17.86
CA LEU A 25 4.35 -16.25 18.52
C LEU A 25 4.03 -16.30 20.02
N LYS A 26 2.95 -16.97 20.41
CA LYS A 26 2.51 -17.12 21.81
C LYS A 26 3.04 -18.39 22.49
N SER A 27 3.94 -19.13 21.84
CA SER A 27 4.51 -20.36 22.37
C SER A 27 5.76 -20.12 23.22
N LYS A 28 6.06 -21.07 24.11
CA LYS A 28 7.32 -21.12 24.88
C LYS A 28 8.50 -21.70 24.07
N SER A 29 8.37 -21.88 22.76
CA SER A 29 9.44 -22.43 21.92
C SER A 29 10.68 -21.54 21.97
N ARG A 30 11.85 -22.15 22.13
CA ARG A 30 13.17 -21.48 22.17
C ARG A 30 13.84 -21.38 20.80
N GLU A 31 13.16 -21.78 19.74
CA GLU A 31 13.65 -21.61 18.37
C GLU A 31 13.92 -20.13 18.08
N GLN A 32 15.10 -19.83 17.55
CA GLN A 32 15.61 -18.46 17.47
C GLN A 32 14.68 -17.51 16.72
N ASN A 33 14.11 -17.94 15.59
CA ASN A 33 13.18 -17.13 14.80
C ASN A 33 11.91 -16.74 15.60
N LYS A 34 11.40 -17.66 16.42
CA LYS A 34 10.23 -17.44 17.29
C LYS A 34 10.58 -16.53 18.47
N VAL A 35 11.78 -16.68 19.02
CA VAL A 35 12.33 -15.79 20.06
C VAL A 35 12.45 -14.36 19.53
N PHE A 36 13.10 -14.17 18.39
CA PHE A 36 13.21 -12.88 17.74
C PHE A 36 11.85 -12.28 17.39
N SER A 37 10.90 -13.08 16.92
CA SER A 37 9.54 -12.59 16.65
C SER A 37 8.87 -11.99 17.88
N ARG A 38 8.96 -12.67 19.04
CA ARG A 38 8.44 -12.16 20.33
C ARG A 38 9.16 -10.88 20.76
N MET A 39 10.48 -10.82 20.55
CA MET A 39 11.31 -9.67 20.90
C MET A 39 11.00 -8.43 20.06
N LEU A 40 10.89 -8.58 18.73
CA LEU A 40 10.49 -7.51 17.83
C LEU A 40 9.07 -7.04 18.15
N PHE A 41 8.13 -7.97 18.36
CA PHE A 41 6.76 -7.65 18.78
C PHE A 41 6.75 -6.81 20.07
N ALA A 42 7.45 -7.26 21.11
CA ALA A 42 7.55 -6.57 22.39
C ALA A 42 8.17 -5.17 22.25
N LYS A 43 9.28 -5.05 21.50
CA LYS A 43 9.95 -3.77 21.23
C LYS A 43 8.98 -2.77 20.60
N ILE A 44 8.30 -3.18 19.53
CA ILE A 44 7.41 -2.29 18.78
C ILE A 44 6.18 -1.93 19.60
N ALA A 45 5.56 -2.91 20.26
CA ALA A 45 4.39 -2.65 21.12
C ALA A 45 4.73 -1.65 22.22
N TYR A 46 5.88 -1.81 22.87
CA TYR A 46 6.30 -0.94 23.96
C TYR A 46 6.76 0.44 23.47
N LYS A 47 7.77 0.47 22.59
CA LYS A 47 8.45 1.73 22.18
C LYS A 47 7.67 2.54 21.15
N ASN A 48 6.96 1.89 20.22
CA ASN A 48 6.29 2.58 19.11
C ASN A 48 4.78 2.77 19.34
N LEU A 49 4.12 1.88 20.10
CA LEU A 49 2.68 1.96 20.36
C LEU A 49 2.33 2.39 21.79
N GLY A 50 3.31 2.45 22.70
CA GLY A 50 3.11 2.85 24.09
C GLY A 50 2.27 1.85 24.88
N ILE A 51 2.28 0.57 24.51
CA ILE A 51 1.52 -0.47 25.21
C ILE A 51 2.31 -0.91 26.46
N PRO A 52 1.70 -0.96 27.66
CA PRO A 52 2.37 -1.40 28.88
C PRO A 52 2.90 -2.84 28.78
N GLN A 53 4.03 -3.13 29.42
CA GLN A 53 4.63 -4.47 29.42
C GLN A 53 3.68 -5.55 29.98
N THR A 54 2.82 -5.19 30.93
CA THR A 54 1.81 -6.08 31.52
C THR A 54 0.73 -6.51 30.51
N GLU A 55 0.37 -5.65 29.55
CA GLU A 55 -0.55 -6.00 28.47
C GLU A 55 0.15 -6.86 27.41
N ILE A 56 1.39 -6.52 27.08
CA ILE A 56 2.22 -7.30 26.15
C ILE A 56 2.42 -8.73 26.69
N SER A 57 2.71 -8.87 27.98
CA SER A 57 2.95 -10.17 28.63
C SER A 57 1.68 -11.03 28.61
N LYS A 58 0.51 -10.44 28.93
CA LYS A 58 -0.80 -11.10 28.78
C LYS A 58 -1.05 -11.55 27.35
N PHE A 59 -0.75 -10.71 26.35
CA PHE A 59 -0.97 -11.08 24.95
C PHE A 59 -0.10 -12.26 24.49
N LEU A 60 1.16 -12.29 24.92
CA LEU A 60 2.15 -13.32 24.57
C LEU A 60 2.10 -14.57 25.47
N ASN A 61 1.18 -14.65 26.44
CA ASN A 61 1.09 -15.74 27.42
C ASN A 61 2.41 -15.94 28.21
N THR A 62 3.00 -14.85 28.67
CA THR A 62 4.25 -14.85 29.43
C THR A 62 4.20 -13.84 30.59
N GLU A 63 5.26 -13.80 31.38
CA GLU A 63 5.39 -12.91 32.53
C GLU A 63 6.04 -11.58 32.14
N GLN A 64 5.73 -10.51 32.88
CA GLN A 64 6.30 -9.18 32.62
C GLN A 64 7.84 -9.18 32.62
N PRO A 65 8.55 -9.87 33.55
CA PRO A 65 10.02 -9.87 33.54
C PRO A 65 10.61 -10.42 32.24
N THR A 66 9.91 -11.35 31.59
CA THR A 66 10.31 -11.88 30.27
C THR A 66 10.23 -10.79 29.19
N ILE A 67 9.22 -9.92 29.24
CA ILE A 67 9.11 -8.76 28.34
C ILE A 67 10.26 -7.78 28.58
N SER A 68 10.58 -7.47 29.84
CA SER A 68 11.72 -6.61 30.16
C SER A 68 13.03 -7.17 29.61
N HIS A 69 13.23 -8.49 29.72
CA HIS A 69 14.40 -9.16 29.15
C HIS A 69 14.43 -9.03 27.62
N TYR A 70 13.31 -9.27 26.92
CA TYR A 70 13.23 -9.09 25.47
C TYR A 70 13.61 -7.68 25.03
N LEU A 71 13.13 -6.66 25.72
CA LEU A 71 13.42 -5.25 25.40
C LEU A 71 14.91 -4.91 25.52
N LYS A 72 15.61 -5.47 26.50
CA LYS A 72 17.07 -5.31 26.64
C LYS A 72 17.83 -6.07 25.56
N SER A 73 17.54 -7.36 25.39
CA SER A 73 18.31 -8.22 24.46
C SER A 73 18.19 -7.75 23.00
N VAL A 74 16.99 -7.35 22.59
CA VAL A 74 16.71 -6.98 21.19
C VAL A 74 17.47 -5.74 20.72
N GLU A 75 17.85 -4.85 21.64
CA GLU A 75 18.62 -3.65 21.27
C GLU A 75 20.01 -4.02 20.78
N ASN A 76 20.69 -4.92 21.48
CA ASN A 76 21.99 -5.44 21.06
C ASN A 76 21.85 -6.32 19.81
N ASP A 77 20.83 -7.18 19.75
CA ASP A 77 20.62 -8.07 18.60
C ASP A 77 20.36 -7.29 17.30
N LEU A 78 19.65 -6.16 17.35
CA LEU A 78 19.41 -5.32 16.17
C LEU A 78 20.66 -4.61 15.64
N ILE A 79 21.65 -4.36 16.52
CA ILE A 79 22.94 -3.78 16.13
C ILE A 79 23.81 -4.85 15.46
N ILE A 80 23.86 -6.04 16.04
CA ILE A 80 24.76 -7.12 15.63
C ILE A 80 24.20 -7.89 14.42
N ILE A 81 22.90 -8.17 14.41
CA ILE A 81 22.28 -9.11 13.48
C ILE A 81 21.60 -8.36 12.34
N ARG A 82 22.33 -8.20 11.23
CA ARG A 82 21.86 -7.47 10.03
C ARG A 82 20.49 -7.93 9.52
N HIS A 83 20.26 -9.24 9.43
CA HIS A 83 18.98 -9.76 8.91
C HIS A 83 17.81 -9.40 9.85
N LEU A 84 18.02 -9.42 11.16
CA LEU A 84 17.01 -9.04 12.14
C LEU A 84 16.69 -7.54 12.07
N SER A 85 17.72 -6.72 11.86
CA SER A 85 17.58 -5.27 11.63
C SER A 85 16.74 -4.97 10.38
N MET A 86 17.00 -5.68 9.26
CA MET A 86 16.19 -5.55 8.05
C MET A 86 14.73 -5.95 8.29
N LYS A 87 14.50 -7.05 9.01
CA LYS A 87 13.14 -7.51 9.38
C LYS A 87 12.40 -6.47 10.22
N TYR A 88 13.08 -5.90 11.23
CA TYR A 88 12.53 -4.83 12.06
C TYR A 88 12.14 -3.59 11.25
N ASN A 89 13.03 -3.12 10.37
CA ASN A 89 12.76 -1.97 9.50
C ASN A 89 11.57 -2.23 8.55
N ASN A 90 11.48 -3.43 7.97
CA ASN A 90 10.33 -3.82 7.15
C ASN A 90 9.01 -3.79 7.91
N ILE A 91 9.01 -4.25 9.18
CA ILE A 91 7.82 -4.19 10.04
C ILE A 91 7.44 -2.72 10.29
N LEU A 92 8.41 -1.86 10.64
CA LEU A 92 8.16 -0.43 10.83
C LEU A 92 7.58 0.21 9.57
N LEU A 93 8.12 -0.10 8.38
CA LEU A 93 7.58 0.37 7.11
C LEU A 93 6.14 -0.12 6.85
N LYS A 94 5.82 -1.36 7.20
CA LYS A 94 4.43 -1.87 7.09
C LYS A 94 3.48 -1.20 8.09
N LEU A 95 3.98 -0.82 9.26
CA LEU A 95 3.23 -0.09 10.27
C LEU A 95 2.97 1.38 9.88
N THR A 96 3.91 2.01 9.17
CA THR A 96 3.73 3.37 8.62
C THR A 96 2.85 3.35 7.38
N LYS A 97 2.99 2.34 6.50
CA LYS A 97 2.11 2.17 5.32
C LYS A 97 0.65 1.87 5.68
N ASN A 98 0.37 1.25 6.84
CA ASN A 98 -1.01 1.11 7.35
C ASN A 98 -1.59 2.40 7.95
N LYS A 99 -0.79 3.47 8.11
CA LYS A 99 -1.24 4.80 8.52
C LYS A 99 -1.44 5.77 7.35
N SER A 100 -1.04 5.43 6.13
CA SER A 100 -1.34 6.21 4.94
C SER A 100 -2.37 5.50 4.08
N THR A 101 -3.56 6.07 3.99
CA THR A 101 -4.26 6.20 2.71
C THR A 101 -3.34 6.99 1.77
N GLN A 102 -2.23 6.38 1.32
CA GLN A 102 -1.42 6.99 0.30
C GLN A 102 -2.27 6.89 -0.97
N LYS A 103 -2.78 8.03 -1.44
CA LYS A 103 -3.49 8.12 -2.72
C LYS A 103 -2.64 7.36 -3.74
N LYS A 104 -3.23 6.31 -4.31
CA LYS A 104 -2.59 5.49 -5.33
C LYS A 104 -2.25 6.46 -6.47
N TYR A 105 -0.96 6.62 -6.79
CA TYR A 105 -0.45 7.55 -7.82
C TYR A 105 -0.63 9.06 -7.52
N SER A 106 -0.28 9.51 -6.32
CA SER A 106 -0.36 10.94 -5.94
C SER A 106 0.52 11.90 -6.76
N LEU A 107 1.44 11.38 -7.58
CA LEU A 107 2.32 12.20 -8.42
C LEU A 107 1.71 12.48 -9.80
N PHE A 108 0.92 11.54 -10.35
CA PHE A 108 0.33 11.68 -11.68
C PHE A 108 -0.51 12.96 -11.87
N PRO A 109 -1.45 13.34 -10.97
CA PRO A 109 -2.18 14.60 -11.12
C PRO A 109 -1.28 15.83 -11.13
N LYS A 110 -0.23 15.82 -10.28
CA LYS A 110 0.74 16.93 -10.20
C LYS A 110 1.54 17.07 -11.48
N LEU A 111 1.95 15.96 -12.09
CA LEU A 111 2.65 15.96 -13.38
C LEU A 111 1.75 16.50 -14.50
N CYS A 112 0.47 16.10 -14.51
CA CYS A 112 -0.49 16.65 -15.47
C CYS A 112 -0.65 18.17 -15.29
N PHE A 113 -0.75 18.65 -14.05
CA PHE A 113 -0.82 20.08 -13.79
C PHE A 113 0.44 20.82 -14.25
N SER A 114 1.62 20.33 -13.87
CA SER A 114 2.88 21.02 -14.18
C SER A 114 3.20 21.03 -15.67
N GLU A 115 2.91 19.95 -16.39
CA GLU A 115 3.29 19.79 -17.81
C GLU A 115 2.18 20.22 -18.77
N LEU A 116 0.91 20.05 -18.39
CA LEU A 116 -0.26 20.24 -19.27
C LEU A 116 -1.20 21.35 -18.79
N GLY A 117 -0.99 21.89 -17.58
CA GLY A 117 -1.82 22.95 -16.99
C GLY A 117 -3.20 22.49 -16.53
N VAL A 118 -3.45 21.18 -16.47
CA VAL A 118 -4.76 20.61 -16.11
C VAL A 118 -4.59 19.37 -15.22
N GLU A 119 -5.48 19.23 -14.24
CA GLU A 119 -5.51 18.08 -13.34
C GLU A 119 -6.65 17.12 -13.70
N PRO A 120 -6.42 15.80 -13.66
CA PRO A 120 -7.51 14.84 -13.75
C PRO A 120 -8.29 14.75 -12.43
N THR A 121 -9.57 14.42 -12.53
CA THR A 121 -10.39 13.99 -11.40
C THR A 121 -10.14 12.52 -11.08
N GLU A 122 -9.75 12.23 -9.84
CA GLU A 122 -9.56 10.85 -9.36
C GLU A 122 -10.88 10.13 -9.07
N GLU A 123 -10.91 8.81 -9.26
CA GLU A 123 -12.04 7.93 -8.88
C GLU A 123 -13.39 8.41 -9.44
N PHE A 124 -13.38 8.91 -10.68
CA PHE A 124 -14.53 9.58 -11.29
C PHE A 124 -15.62 8.58 -11.68
N LYS A 125 -16.81 8.71 -11.07
CA LYS A 125 -18.00 7.91 -11.41
C LYS A 125 -18.63 8.41 -12.71
N PHE A 126 -18.35 7.73 -13.82
CA PHE A 126 -18.81 8.16 -15.15
C PHE A 126 -20.20 7.65 -15.55
N HIS A 127 -20.67 6.56 -14.94
CA HIS A 127 -21.92 5.92 -15.32
C HIS A 127 -23.09 6.40 -14.44
N PRO A 128 -24.28 6.72 -15.00
CA PRO A 128 -25.43 7.20 -14.22
C PRO A 128 -25.90 6.18 -13.17
N SER A 129 -26.23 4.96 -13.60
CA SER A 129 -26.78 3.90 -12.72
C SER A 129 -25.74 2.98 -12.08
N ARG A 130 -24.66 2.63 -12.78
CA ARG A 130 -23.60 1.75 -12.26
C ARG A 130 -22.63 2.50 -11.35
N ARG A 131 -21.97 1.77 -10.45
CA ARG A 131 -20.97 2.33 -9.51
C ARG A 131 -19.54 2.32 -10.06
N TRP A 132 -19.38 2.21 -11.38
CA TRP A 132 -18.06 2.20 -12.01
C TRP A 132 -17.40 3.56 -11.92
N ARG A 133 -16.08 3.52 -11.72
CA ARG A 133 -15.21 4.68 -11.63
C ARG A 133 -14.02 4.50 -12.54
N PHE A 134 -13.52 5.60 -13.09
CA PHE A 134 -12.18 5.65 -13.65
C PHE A 134 -11.16 5.96 -12.57
N ASP A 135 -9.95 5.42 -12.66
CA ASP A 135 -8.87 5.82 -11.75
C ASP A 135 -8.61 7.34 -11.89
N PHE A 136 -8.59 7.85 -13.13
CA PHE A 136 -8.48 9.28 -13.45
C PHE A 136 -9.39 9.66 -14.64
N ALA A 137 -9.90 10.90 -14.63
CA ALA A 137 -10.69 11.45 -15.73
C ALA A 137 -10.45 12.95 -15.94
N PHE A 138 -10.22 13.35 -17.19
CA PHE A 138 -10.40 14.72 -17.65
C PHE A 138 -11.83 14.83 -18.18
N VAL A 139 -12.72 15.39 -17.35
CA VAL A 139 -14.17 15.26 -17.49
C VAL A 139 -14.69 16.03 -18.71
N GLU A 140 -14.21 17.25 -18.91
CA GLU A 140 -14.62 18.11 -20.03
C GLU A 140 -14.23 17.49 -21.38
N GLU A 141 -13.04 16.91 -21.46
CA GLU A 141 -12.50 16.28 -22.67
C GLU A 141 -12.93 14.82 -22.87
N LYS A 142 -13.74 14.29 -21.93
CA LYS A 142 -14.15 12.89 -21.83
C LYS A 142 -12.98 11.92 -22.03
N LEU A 143 -11.85 12.19 -21.39
CA LEU A 143 -10.69 11.29 -21.39
C LEU A 143 -10.59 10.57 -20.06
N ALA A 144 -10.65 9.25 -20.09
CA ALA A 144 -10.49 8.36 -18.95
C ALA A 144 -9.12 7.67 -18.99
N ILE A 145 -8.53 7.44 -17.81
CA ILE A 145 -7.30 6.68 -17.64
C ILE A 145 -7.54 5.59 -16.59
N GLU A 146 -7.21 4.35 -16.94
CA GLU A 146 -7.26 3.17 -16.06
C GLU A 146 -5.86 2.58 -15.89
N VAL A 147 -5.50 2.26 -14.65
CA VAL A 147 -4.19 1.74 -14.27
C VAL A 147 -4.29 0.26 -13.90
N GLU A 148 -3.91 -0.56 -14.87
CA GLU A 148 -3.97 -2.01 -14.82
C GLU A 148 -2.88 -2.59 -13.91
N GLY A 149 -3.26 -2.97 -12.70
CA GLY A 149 -2.38 -3.62 -11.72
C GLY A 149 -2.32 -5.15 -11.92
N GLY A 150 -1.15 -5.74 -11.64
CA GLY A 150 -1.03 -7.20 -11.55
C GLY A 150 -1.12 -7.94 -12.89
N VAL A 151 -0.79 -7.26 -13.99
CA VAL A 151 -0.78 -7.83 -15.36
C VAL A 151 0.07 -9.11 -15.43
N TRP A 152 1.21 -9.15 -14.75
CA TRP A 152 2.16 -10.29 -14.76
C TRP A 152 1.98 -11.27 -13.59
N THR A 153 1.14 -10.97 -12.61
CA THR A 153 1.04 -11.73 -11.35
C THR A 153 -0.31 -12.45 -11.18
N GLY A 154 -1.15 -12.53 -12.22
CA GLY A 154 -2.42 -13.25 -12.14
C GLY A 154 -3.50 -12.52 -11.31
N GLY A 155 -3.55 -11.19 -11.43
CA GLY A 155 -4.50 -10.34 -10.72
C GLY A 155 -5.97 -10.52 -11.12
N ARG A 156 -6.88 -9.80 -10.45
CA ARG A 156 -8.33 -9.82 -10.75
C ARG A 156 -8.62 -9.58 -12.24
N HIS A 157 -7.89 -8.67 -12.87
CA HIS A 157 -8.06 -8.26 -14.26
C HIS A 157 -7.64 -9.33 -15.27
N THR A 158 -6.87 -10.33 -14.85
CA THR A 158 -6.46 -11.46 -15.71
C THR A 158 -7.27 -12.73 -15.47
N ARG A 159 -8.16 -12.74 -14.46
CA ARG A 159 -9.14 -13.83 -14.26
C ARG A 159 -10.35 -13.58 -15.17
N GLY A 160 -10.86 -14.63 -15.83
CA GLY A 160 -11.92 -14.50 -16.85
C GLY A 160 -13.16 -13.71 -16.39
N ALA A 161 -13.63 -13.91 -15.16
CA ALA A 161 -14.78 -13.18 -14.63
C ALA A 161 -14.49 -11.69 -14.35
N GLY A 162 -13.26 -11.32 -14.03
CA GLY A 162 -12.86 -9.92 -13.87
C GLY A 162 -12.73 -9.24 -15.22
N PHE A 163 -12.03 -9.90 -16.14
CA PHE A 163 -11.84 -9.45 -17.51
C PHE A 163 -13.16 -9.16 -18.25
N LEU A 164 -14.15 -10.06 -18.16
CA LEU A 164 -15.47 -9.85 -18.78
C LEU A 164 -16.21 -8.63 -18.22
N LYS A 165 -16.09 -8.37 -16.92
CA LYS A 165 -16.69 -7.18 -16.29
C LYS A 165 -15.98 -5.89 -16.68
N ASP A 166 -14.67 -5.96 -16.90
CA ASP A 166 -13.90 -4.81 -17.39
C ASP A 166 -14.27 -4.51 -18.85
N MET A 167 -14.47 -5.53 -19.70
CA MET A 167 -15.00 -5.34 -21.05
C MET A 167 -16.37 -4.62 -21.05
N GLU A 168 -17.30 -5.06 -20.19
CA GLU A 168 -18.61 -4.40 -20.03
C GLU A 168 -18.44 -2.92 -19.66
N LYS A 169 -17.59 -2.63 -18.66
CA LYS A 169 -17.29 -1.26 -18.21
C LYS A 169 -16.71 -0.40 -19.34
N TYR A 170 -15.73 -0.92 -20.07
CA TYR A 170 -15.01 -0.16 -21.10
C TYR A 170 -15.85 0.09 -22.34
N ASN A 171 -16.64 -0.89 -22.77
CA ASN A 171 -17.58 -0.70 -23.88
C ASN A 171 -18.61 0.37 -23.55
N GLU A 172 -19.12 0.38 -22.32
CA GLU A 172 -20.09 1.38 -21.88
C GLU A 172 -19.47 2.78 -21.74
N ALA A 173 -18.19 2.86 -21.30
CA ALA A 173 -17.43 4.11 -21.35
C ALA A 173 -17.38 4.68 -22.77
N THR A 174 -16.99 3.85 -23.74
CA THR A 174 -16.95 4.25 -25.17
C THR A 174 -18.34 4.64 -25.67
N ARG A 175 -19.39 3.88 -25.32
CA ARG A 175 -20.79 4.20 -25.69
C ARG A 175 -21.22 5.59 -25.19
N LEU A 176 -20.74 6.01 -24.02
CA LEU A 176 -21.00 7.32 -23.42
C LEU A 176 -20.08 8.45 -23.96
N GLY A 177 -19.24 8.13 -24.95
CA GLY A 177 -18.35 9.07 -25.63
C GLY A 177 -17.01 9.29 -24.93
N TRP A 178 -16.59 8.38 -24.04
CA TRP A 178 -15.28 8.46 -23.41
C TRP A 178 -14.18 7.87 -24.29
N LYS A 179 -13.07 8.60 -24.39
CA LYS A 179 -11.78 8.06 -24.80
C LYS A 179 -11.17 7.35 -23.59
N LEU A 180 -10.62 6.16 -23.77
CA LEU A 180 -10.03 5.38 -22.68
C LEU A 180 -8.57 5.06 -22.97
N LEU A 181 -7.67 5.49 -22.09
CA LEU A 181 -6.29 5.03 -22.04
C LEU A 181 -6.10 4.02 -20.91
N ARG A 182 -5.40 2.94 -21.22
CA ARG A 182 -5.03 1.91 -20.24
C ARG A 182 -3.51 1.94 -20.07
N THR A 183 -3.05 1.94 -18.84
CA THR A 183 -1.63 2.00 -18.52
C THR A 183 -1.29 1.05 -17.37
N THR A 184 -0.02 0.90 -17.06
CA THR A 184 0.44 0.13 -15.89
C THR A 184 0.98 1.08 -14.83
N PRO A 185 1.09 0.64 -13.56
CA PRO A 185 1.69 1.45 -12.51
C PRO A 185 3.05 2.05 -12.89
N ASN A 186 3.87 1.30 -13.63
CA ASN A 186 5.23 1.69 -14.01
C ASN A 186 5.27 2.65 -15.21
N GLN A 187 4.18 2.76 -15.97
CA GLN A 187 4.10 3.59 -17.17
C GLN A 187 3.39 4.92 -16.92
N LEU A 188 2.46 4.96 -15.95
CA LEU A 188 1.59 6.10 -15.67
C LEU A 188 2.33 7.43 -15.49
N GLU A 189 3.44 7.43 -14.77
CA GLU A 189 4.19 8.64 -14.39
C GLU A 189 5.40 8.91 -15.31
N THR A 190 5.47 8.22 -16.45
CA THR A 190 6.54 8.43 -17.42
C THR A 190 6.24 9.63 -18.33
N LYS A 191 7.28 10.36 -18.74
CA LYS A 191 7.14 11.48 -19.70
C LYS A 191 6.38 11.08 -20.96
N ARG A 192 6.68 9.89 -21.51
CA ARG A 192 5.98 9.31 -22.67
C ARG A 192 4.46 9.24 -22.47
N PHE A 193 4.00 8.82 -21.29
CA PHE A 193 2.57 8.71 -21.02
C PHE A 193 1.92 10.08 -20.80
N ILE A 194 2.62 11.01 -20.13
CA ILE A 194 2.15 12.40 -19.98
C ILE A 194 2.02 13.08 -21.36
N ASP A 195 2.99 12.89 -22.26
CA ASP A 195 2.95 13.45 -23.62
C ASP A 195 1.79 12.87 -24.42
N LEU A 196 1.50 11.57 -24.28
CA LEU A 196 0.34 10.93 -24.89
C LEU A 196 -0.97 11.55 -24.38
N VAL A 197 -1.12 11.72 -23.07
CA VAL A 197 -2.28 12.41 -22.48
C VAL A 197 -2.41 13.83 -23.04
N GLY A 198 -1.32 14.60 -23.05
CA GLY A 198 -1.28 15.96 -23.60
C GLY A 198 -1.76 16.02 -25.05
N SER A 199 -1.28 15.11 -25.90
CA SER A 199 -1.69 15.03 -27.31
C SER A 199 -3.20 14.81 -27.50
N ILE A 200 -3.84 14.01 -26.65
CA ILE A 200 -5.27 13.72 -26.72
C ILE A 200 -6.12 14.88 -26.18
N LEU A 201 -5.57 15.64 -25.23
CA LEU A 201 -6.16 16.86 -24.68
C LEU A 201 -5.94 18.09 -25.57
N GLY A 202 -5.16 17.97 -26.64
CA GLY A 202 -4.77 19.11 -27.48
C GLY A 202 -3.88 20.12 -26.75
N LYS A 203 -3.17 19.70 -25.70
CA LYS A 203 -2.24 20.53 -24.93
C LYS A 203 -0.82 20.29 -25.44
N LYS A 204 -0.06 21.36 -25.66
CA LYS A 204 1.38 21.28 -25.89
C LYS A 204 2.10 21.36 -24.54
N ASN A 205 3.20 20.61 -24.39
CA ASN A 205 4.03 20.66 -23.19
C ASN A 205 4.39 22.10 -22.86
N ILE A 206 4.09 22.51 -21.63
CA ILE A 206 4.54 23.78 -21.08
C ILE A 206 6.01 23.58 -20.71
N GLN A 207 6.91 23.70 -21.69
CA GLN A 207 8.33 23.83 -21.37
C GLN A 207 8.46 25.15 -20.60
N MET A 208 8.58 25.10 -19.27
CA MET A 208 9.13 26.25 -18.56
C MET A 208 10.56 26.41 -19.05
N CYS A 209 10.78 27.40 -19.90
CA CYS A 209 12.10 27.97 -20.09
C CYS A 209 12.55 28.48 -18.72
N ILE A 210 13.47 27.75 -18.09
CA ILE A 210 14.34 28.27 -17.03
C ILE A 210 15.72 28.43 -17.66
#